data_AF-R1BAL8-F1
#
_entry.id   AF-R1BAL8-F1
#
_cell.length_a   1.000
_cell.length_b   1.000
_cell.length_c   1.000
_cell.angle_alpha   90.00
_cell.angle_beta   90.00
_cell.angle_gamma   90.00
#
_symmetry.space_group_name_H-M   'P 1'
#
loop_
_entity.id
_entity.type
_entity.pdbx_description
1 polymer ?
#
loop_
_entity_poly.entity_id
_entity_poly.type
_entity_poly.pdbx_seq_one_letter_code
_entity_poly.pdbx_strand_id
1 'polypeptide(L)'
;MIRWLLLAASASAAENGLARLPPLGWRSWNLYGGNVNQTLIEGIMASMVRRSSRYTVDGVPTSLCDLGFCDVGLDDNWQACGRHGEGGYTYHDEEGNPLVNSERFPSMKSMTSYAHSLGLTAGWYGNNCICSEKKTGDRRFYAGDVRAMRGMGFDSWKLDGCGAQTDMQLWSDLIQAAAGRRAAAARPSPRDAQAEARR
;
A
#
# COMPACT_ATOMS: atom_id res chain seq x y z
N MET A 1 44.14 26.30 22.09
CA MET A 1 43.68 25.36 21.03
C MET A 1 42.30 24.85 21.42
N ILE A 2 41.24 25.22 20.68
CA ILE A 2 39.87 24.72 20.93
C ILE A 2 39.70 23.44 20.11
N ARG A 3 39.44 22.33 20.80
CA ARG A 3 39.22 21.01 20.19
C ARG A 3 37.73 20.78 20.08
N TRP A 4 37.19 20.91 18.88
CA TRP A 4 35.80 20.56 18.59
C TRP A 4 35.67 19.03 18.58
N LEU A 5 34.96 18.47 19.57
CA LEU A 5 34.49 17.09 19.50
C LEU A 5 33.28 17.06 18.55
N LEU A 6 33.46 16.49 17.36
CA LEU A 6 32.34 16.10 16.51
C LEU A 6 31.68 14.86 17.12
N LEU A 7 30.52 15.04 17.76
CA LEU A 7 29.62 13.93 18.06
C LEU A 7 28.98 13.49 16.74
N ALA A 8 29.44 12.37 16.19
CA ALA A 8 28.74 11.72 15.09
C ALA A 8 27.42 11.14 15.64
N ALA A 9 26.29 11.75 15.26
CA ALA A 9 24.99 11.18 15.52
C ALA A 9 24.81 9.94 14.64
N SER A 10 24.67 8.76 15.25
CA SER A 10 24.24 7.56 14.53
C SER A 10 22.78 7.72 14.17
N ALA A 11 22.47 7.72 12.86
CA ALA A 11 21.10 7.56 12.40
C ALA A 11 20.69 6.09 12.57
N SER A 12 19.54 5.85 13.19
CA SER A 12 18.91 4.53 13.23
C SER A 12 17.89 4.45 12.11
N ALA A 13 17.94 3.41 11.30
CA ALA A 13 16.98 3.14 10.23
C ALA A 13 16.46 1.70 10.34
N ALA A 14 15.30 1.45 9.74
CA ALA A 14 14.82 0.09 9.56
C ALA A 14 15.63 -0.59 8.44
N GLU A 15 16.41 -1.60 8.79
CA GLU A 15 17.25 -2.36 7.85
C GLU A 15 16.46 -3.48 7.13
N ASN A 16 15.32 -3.13 6.53
CA ASN A 16 14.48 -4.07 5.79
C ASN A 16 14.65 -3.99 4.26
N GLY A 17 15.56 -3.12 3.79
CA GLY A 17 15.85 -2.91 2.37
C GLY A 17 14.80 -2.12 1.59
N LEU A 18 13.71 -1.68 2.24
CA LEU A 18 12.63 -0.89 1.64
C LEU A 18 12.86 0.62 1.84
N ALA A 19 12.12 1.44 1.07
CA ALA A 19 12.05 2.89 1.22
C ALA A 19 13.42 3.62 1.30
N ARG A 20 14.47 3.09 0.65
CA ARG A 20 15.77 3.76 0.51
C ARG A 20 15.68 5.09 -0.25
N LEU A 21 14.66 5.21 -1.10
CA LEU A 21 14.18 6.46 -1.68
C LEU A 21 12.71 6.64 -1.27
N PRO A 22 12.20 7.88 -1.24
CA PRO A 22 10.78 8.13 -1.00
C PRO A 22 9.91 7.31 -1.97
N PRO A 23 8.84 6.65 -1.50
CA PRO A 23 7.95 5.90 -2.37
C PRO A 23 7.24 6.85 -3.35
N LEU A 24 7.15 6.44 -4.61
CA LEU A 24 6.44 7.17 -5.66
C LEU A 24 5.28 6.31 -6.16
N GLY A 25 4.09 6.90 -6.23
CA GLY A 25 2.88 6.20 -6.64
C GLY A 25 1.68 7.12 -6.77
N TRP A 26 0.51 6.50 -6.89
CA TRP A 26 -0.78 7.17 -6.98
C TRP A 26 -1.76 6.54 -5.99
N ARG A 27 -2.68 7.34 -5.41
CA ARG A 27 -3.77 6.82 -4.56
C ARG A 27 -5.12 7.42 -4.91
N SER A 28 -6.19 6.66 -4.65
CA SER A 28 -7.54 6.95 -5.14
C SER A 28 -8.25 8.16 -4.51
N TRP A 29 -7.94 8.51 -3.26
CA TRP A 29 -8.80 9.37 -2.44
C TRP A 29 -9.09 10.76 -3.01
N ASN A 30 -8.05 11.52 -3.39
CA ASN A 30 -8.21 12.95 -3.70
C ASN A 30 -9.10 13.23 -4.91
N LEU A 31 -9.24 12.27 -5.83
CA LEU A 31 -10.11 12.41 -7.00
C LEU A 31 -11.40 11.61 -6.87
N TYR A 32 -11.32 10.38 -6.36
CA TYR A 32 -12.45 9.45 -6.40
C TYR A 32 -13.20 9.34 -5.08
N GLY A 33 -12.59 9.75 -3.95
CA GLY A 33 -13.17 9.54 -2.62
C GLY A 33 -13.63 8.09 -2.43
N GLY A 34 -14.87 7.92 -1.97
CA GLY A 34 -15.50 6.60 -1.86
C GLY A 34 -16.02 6.01 -3.19
N ASN A 35 -15.94 6.72 -4.32
CA ASN A 35 -16.37 6.19 -5.61
C ASN A 35 -15.29 5.30 -6.25
N VAL A 36 -14.95 4.22 -5.55
CA VAL A 36 -13.95 3.23 -5.96
C VAL A 36 -14.58 1.84 -6.12
N ASN A 37 -14.09 1.12 -7.11
CA ASN A 37 -14.38 -0.29 -7.37
C ASN A 37 -13.19 -0.93 -8.12
N GLN A 38 -13.18 -2.25 -8.23
CA GLN A 38 -12.08 -2.98 -8.85
C GLN A 38 -11.81 -2.53 -10.29
N THR A 39 -12.84 -2.39 -11.13
CA THR A 39 -12.68 -1.98 -12.54
C THR A 39 -12.04 -0.61 -12.68
N LEU A 40 -12.40 0.35 -11.83
CA LEU A 40 -11.76 1.67 -11.81
C LEU A 40 -10.28 1.55 -11.49
N ILE A 41 -9.94 0.82 -10.43
CA ILE A 41 -8.55 0.68 -9.97
C ILE A 41 -7.70 -0.04 -11.02
N GLU A 42 -8.20 -1.11 -11.64
CA GLU A 42 -7.53 -1.79 -12.76
C GLU A 42 -7.33 -0.85 -13.96
N GLY A 43 -8.32 -0.01 -14.29
CA GLY A 43 -8.19 1.03 -15.32
C GLY A 43 -7.10 2.07 -15.02
N ILE A 44 -6.92 2.44 -13.75
CA ILE A 44 -5.81 3.30 -13.30
C ILE A 44 -4.48 2.56 -13.45
N MET A 45 -4.39 1.29 -13.01
CA MET A 45 -3.18 0.47 -13.17
C MET A 45 -2.73 0.40 -14.63
N ALA A 46 -3.66 0.12 -15.56
CA ALA A 46 -3.36 0.12 -16.99
C ALA A 46 -2.87 1.49 -17.50
N SER A 47 -3.42 2.58 -16.96
CA SER A 47 -3.03 3.94 -17.34
C SER A 47 -1.66 4.34 -16.82
N MET A 48 -1.26 3.86 -15.64
CA MET A 48 0.03 4.17 -15.01
C MET A 48 1.23 3.66 -15.82
N VAL A 49 1.05 2.55 -16.54
CA VAL A 49 2.09 1.94 -17.39
C VAL A 49 1.95 2.32 -18.87
N ARG A 50 0.91 3.08 -19.23
CA ARG A 50 0.65 3.42 -20.63
C ARG A 50 1.66 4.45 -21.13
N ARG A 51 2.37 4.09 -22.19
CA ARG A 51 3.16 5.03 -23.00
C ARG A 51 2.29 5.58 -24.13
N SER A 52 2.31 6.89 -24.32
CA SER A 52 1.54 7.57 -25.37
C SER A 52 2.39 8.65 -26.00
N SER A 53 2.26 8.87 -27.30
CA SER A 53 2.91 9.99 -28.00
C SER A 53 2.52 11.37 -27.45
N ARG A 54 1.41 11.46 -26.69
CA ARG A 54 1.00 12.69 -26.00
C ARG A 54 1.83 13.01 -24.75
N TYR A 55 2.44 12.02 -24.12
CA TYR A 55 3.19 12.17 -22.87
C TYR A 55 4.62 11.72 -23.11
N THR A 56 5.51 12.70 -23.27
CA THR A 56 6.92 12.43 -23.57
C THR A 56 7.83 13.11 -22.57
N VAL A 57 8.99 12.52 -22.35
CA VAL A 57 10.14 13.14 -21.68
C VAL A 57 11.28 13.11 -22.69
N ASP A 58 11.83 14.28 -23.00
CA ASP A 58 12.88 14.44 -24.02
C ASP A 58 12.51 13.83 -25.39
N GLY A 59 11.23 13.91 -25.76
CA GLY A 59 10.70 13.38 -27.02
C GLY A 59 10.42 11.87 -27.03
N VAL A 60 10.65 11.15 -25.93
CA VAL A 60 10.38 9.71 -25.81
C VAL A 60 9.04 9.46 -25.10
N PRO A 61 8.09 8.71 -25.68
CA PRO A 61 6.86 8.30 -25.00
C PRO A 61 7.15 7.62 -23.65
N THR A 62 6.67 8.23 -22.58
CA THR A 62 7.05 7.86 -21.21
C THR A 62 5.78 7.70 -20.35
N SER A 63 5.70 6.62 -19.59
CA SER A 63 4.61 6.37 -18.63
C SER A 63 4.95 6.95 -17.24
N LEU A 64 3.97 7.01 -16.33
CA LEU A 64 4.25 7.41 -14.95
C LEU A 64 5.15 6.40 -14.23
N CYS A 65 4.96 5.10 -14.50
CA CYS A 65 5.83 4.07 -13.94
C CYS A 65 7.27 4.14 -14.47
N ASP A 66 7.50 4.56 -15.73
CA ASP A 66 8.87 4.83 -16.22
C ASP A 66 9.59 5.92 -15.42
N LEU A 67 8.83 6.84 -14.83
CA LEU A 67 9.33 7.90 -13.95
C LEU A 67 9.42 7.48 -12.47
N GLY A 68 9.13 6.22 -12.17
CA GLY A 68 9.20 5.64 -10.83
C GLY A 68 7.87 5.54 -10.08
N PHE A 69 6.78 6.09 -10.61
CA PHE A 69 5.45 5.99 -10.00
C PHE A 69 4.82 4.63 -10.33
N CYS A 70 5.33 3.56 -9.73
CA CYS A 70 4.91 2.19 -10.02
C CYS A 70 4.05 1.56 -8.92
N ASP A 71 3.57 2.35 -7.95
CA ASP A 71 2.63 1.90 -6.91
C ASP A 71 1.24 2.50 -7.12
N VAL A 72 0.20 1.66 -7.04
CA VAL A 72 -1.21 2.08 -7.12
C VAL A 72 -1.91 1.71 -5.81
N GLY A 73 -2.18 2.72 -4.99
CA GLY A 73 -2.85 2.55 -3.71
C GLY A 73 -4.37 2.70 -3.79
N LEU A 74 -5.07 1.71 -3.24
CA LEU A 74 -6.48 1.83 -2.89
C LEU A 74 -6.60 2.59 -1.56
N ASP A 75 -7.49 3.57 -1.51
CA ASP A 75 -7.88 4.27 -0.28
C ASP A 75 -9.21 3.71 0.28
N ASP A 76 -9.85 4.44 1.20
CA ASP A 76 -11.07 4.01 1.90
C ASP A 76 -12.24 3.62 0.97
N ASN A 77 -13.25 2.98 1.57
CA ASN A 77 -14.50 2.49 0.96
C ASN A 77 -14.42 1.15 0.20
N TRP A 78 -13.43 0.31 0.53
CA TRP A 78 -13.33 -1.05 0.00
C TRP A 78 -14.06 -2.09 0.85
N GLN A 79 -14.23 -1.79 2.13
CA GLN A 79 -14.78 -2.67 3.14
C GLN A 79 -16.29 -2.84 3.01
N ALA A 80 -16.77 -4.04 3.34
CA ALA A 80 -18.18 -4.28 3.62
C ALA A 80 -18.44 -3.80 5.06
N CYS A 81 -19.06 -2.62 5.18
CA CYS A 81 -19.44 -2.09 6.47
C CYS A 81 -20.54 -2.97 7.08
N GLY A 82 -20.25 -3.62 8.21
CA GLY A 82 -21.20 -4.39 8.99
C GLY A 82 -22.24 -3.52 9.70
N ARG A 83 -23.15 -4.18 10.45
CA ARG A 83 -24.28 -3.54 11.13
C ARG A 83 -23.88 -2.35 12.00
N HIS A 84 -24.73 -1.32 11.96
CA HIS A 84 -24.82 -0.31 13.00
C HIS A 84 -25.58 -0.88 14.21
N GLY A 85 -24.98 -0.83 15.41
CA GLY A 85 -25.62 -1.21 16.68
C GLY A 85 -24.89 -0.57 17.87
N GLU A 86 -25.26 -0.94 19.10
CA GLU A 86 -24.48 -0.58 20.29
C GLU A 86 -23.06 -1.16 20.13
N GLY A 87 -22.09 -0.29 19.78
CA GLY A 87 -20.75 -0.69 19.37
C GLY A 87 -20.23 -0.04 18.08
N GLY A 88 -21.09 0.60 17.28
CA GLY A 88 -20.70 1.32 16.07
C GLY A 88 -20.48 0.42 14.85
N TYR A 89 -19.82 0.96 13.82
CA TYR A 89 -19.45 0.20 12.63
C TYR A 89 -18.37 -0.83 12.94
N THR A 90 -18.45 -2.01 12.32
CA THR A 90 -17.37 -3.00 12.27
C THR A 90 -17.22 -3.50 10.83
N TYR A 91 -16.00 -3.75 10.41
CA TYR A 91 -15.72 -4.41 9.13
C TYR A 91 -15.00 -5.75 9.32
N HIS A 92 -15.00 -6.31 10.53
CA HIS A 92 -14.35 -7.59 10.81
C HIS A 92 -15.38 -8.68 11.16
N ASP A 93 -15.07 -9.93 10.83
CA ASP A 93 -15.77 -11.11 11.34
C ASP A 93 -15.37 -11.44 12.80
N GLU A 94 -15.90 -12.54 13.36
CA GLU A 94 -15.64 -12.96 14.74
C GLU A 94 -14.19 -13.42 14.96
N GLU A 95 -13.54 -13.91 13.90
CA GLU A 95 -12.14 -14.32 13.85
C GLU A 95 -11.18 -13.13 13.64
N GLY A 96 -11.73 -11.96 13.34
CA GLY A 96 -11.01 -10.72 13.14
C GLY A 96 -10.50 -10.49 11.72
N ASN A 97 -10.98 -11.22 10.72
CA ASN A 97 -10.64 -10.97 9.32
C ASN A 97 -11.50 -9.82 8.77
N PRO A 98 -10.91 -8.94 7.93
CA PRO A 98 -11.67 -7.89 7.27
C PRO A 98 -12.68 -8.45 6.25
N LEU A 99 -13.85 -7.83 6.23
CA LEU A 99 -14.93 -8.06 5.30
C LEU A 99 -14.78 -7.09 4.13
N VAL A 100 -14.56 -7.63 2.92
CA VAL A 100 -14.46 -6.86 1.69
C VAL A 100 -15.85 -6.71 1.06
N ASN A 101 -16.18 -5.53 0.53
CA ASN A 101 -17.38 -5.37 -0.28
C ASN A 101 -17.18 -6.04 -1.64
N SER A 102 -17.67 -7.28 -1.79
CA SER A 102 -17.50 -8.08 -3.00
C SER A 102 -18.29 -7.58 -4.21
N GLU A 103 -19.29 -6.72 -4.02
CA GLU A 103 -19.98 -6.07 -5.16
C GLU A 103 -19.09 -5.01 -5.80
N ARG A 104 -18.30 -4.29 -4.99
CA ARG A 104 -17.32 -3.30 -5.47
C ARG A 104 -16.00 -3.92 -5.87
N PHE A 105 -15.56 -4.93 -5.12
CA PHE A 105 -14.28 -5.60 -5.28
C PHE A 105 -14.48 -7.12 -5.30
N PRO A 106 -14.96 -7.69 -6.43
CA PRO A 106 -15.22 -9.12 -6.56
C PRO A 106 -14.00 -10.00 -6.22
N SER A 107 -12.78 -9.52 -6.51
CA SER A 107 -11.55 -10.19 -6.11
C SER A 107 -10.38 -9.22 -6.01
N MET A 108 -10.08 -8.78 -4.78
CA MET A 108 -8.88 -8.00 -4.48
C MET A 108 -7.59 -8.72 -4.90
N LYS A 109 -7.54 -10.05 -4.76
CA LYS A 109 -6.39 -10.86 -5.19
C LYS A 109 -6.20 -10.83 -6.70
N SER A 110 -7.28 -10.85 -7.47
CA SER A 110 -7.20 -10.70 -8.93
C SER A 110 -6.70 -9.31 -9.32
N MET A 111 -7.19 -8.27 -8.64
CA MET A 111 -6.80 -6.88 -8.87
C MET A 111 -5.30 -6.64 -8.60
N THR A 112 -4.77 -7.15 -7.49
CA THR A 112 -3.33 -7.06 -7.18
C THR A 112 -2.49 -7.91 -8.13
N SER A 113 -2.95 -9.10 -8.50
CA SER A 113 -2.29 -9.94 -9.52
C SER A 113 -2.21 -9.23 -10.87
N TYR A 114 -3.25 -8.47 -11.23
CA TYR A 114 -3.25 -7.63 -12.43
C TYR A 114 -2.21 -6.51 -12.34
N ALA A 115 -2.14 -5.77 -11.22
CA ALA A 115 -1.05 -4.81 -10.99
C ALA A 115 0.32 -5.45 -11.17
N HIS A 116 0.57 -6.59 -10.53
CA HIS A 116 1.84 -7.30 -10.62
C HIS A 116 2.17 -7.73 -12.06
N SER A 117 1.17 -8.15 -12.85
CA SER A 117 1.34 -8.50 -14.26
C SER A 117 1.78 -7.32 -15.14
N LEU A 118 1.43 -6.09 -14.74
CA LEU A 118 1.88 -4.85 -15.36
C LEU A 118 3.22 -4.35 -14.80
N GLY A 119 3.80 -5.08 -13.85
CA GLY A 119 5.01 -4.67 -13.15
C GLY A 119 4.79 -3.56 -12.11
N LEU A 120 3.56 -3.29 -11.70
CA LEU A 120 3.22 -2.36 -10.62
C LEU A 120 3.22 -3.08 -9.25
N THR A 121 3.21 -2.30 -8.17
CA THR A 121 2.81 -2.74 -6.82
C THR A 121 1.45 -2.15 -6.45
N ALA A 122 0.78 -2.73 -5.46
CA ALA A 122 -0.52 -2.28 -4.98
C ALA A 122 -0.52 -2.00 -3.47
N GLY A 123 -1.12 -0.88 -3.07
CA GLY A 123 -1.21 -0.45 -1.66
C GLY A 123 -2.59 -0.64 -1.05
N TRP A 124 -2.63 -1.19 0.17
CA TRP A 124 -3.84 -1.37 0.99
C TRP A 124 -4.14 -0.12 1.83
N TYR A 125 -5.41 0.10 2.19
CA TYR A 125 -5.86 1.08 3.17
C TYR A 125 -6.46 0.39 4.41
N GLY A 126 -5.87 0.61 5.58
CA GLY A 126 -6.29 -0.01 6.83
C GLY A 126 -6.60 0.99 7.93
N ASN A 127 -7.19 0.51 9.02
CA ASN A 127 -7.70 1.32 10.14
C ASN A 127 -8.68 2.41 9.69
N ASN A 128 -9.70 1.97 8.93
CA ASN A 128 -10.54 2.80 8.05
C ASN A 128 -11.26 3.99 8.73
N CYS A 129 -11.63 5.02 7.97
CA CYS A 129 -12.39 6.18 8.46
C CYS A 129 -13.90 6.08 8.20
N ILE A 130 -14.32 5.77 6.97
CA ILE A 130 -15.74 5.61 6.58
C ILE A 130 -16.41 4.53 7.43
N CYS A 131 -15.68 3.45 7.72
CA CYS A 131 -16.10 2.34 8.57
C CYS A 131 -15.07 2.12 9.68
N SER A 132 -15.03 3.07 10.61
CA SER A 132 -14.04 3.02 11.70
C SER A 132 -14.43 2.00 12.76
N GLU A 133 -13.60 0.97 12.89
CA GLU A 133 -13.72 -0.04 13.93
C GLU A 133 -13.60 0.60 15.32
N LYS A 134 -14.48 0.20 16.26
CA LYS A 134 -14.56 0.78 17.61
C LYS A 134 -14.11 -0.16 18.71
N LYS A 135 -13.96 -1.46 18.42
CA LYS A 135 -13.47 -2.43 19.39
C LYS A 135 -11.98 -2.18 19.67
N THR A 136 -11.69 -1.57 20.81
CA THR A 136 -10.33 -1.28 21.28
C THR A 136 -9.66 -2.54 21.84
N GLY A 137 -8.37 -2.70 21.60
CA GLY A 137 -7.54 -3.73 22.25
C GLY A 137 -7.65 -5.15 21.69
N ASP A 138 -8.52 -5.43 20.71
CA ASP A 138 -8.60 -6.75 20.10
C ASP A 138 -7.47 -6.98 19.08
N ARG A 139 -6.43 -7.69 19.50
CA ARG A 139 -5.26 -8.03 18.66
C ARG A 139 -5.63 -8.90 17.45
N ARG A 140 -6.79 -9.57 17.45
CA ARG A 140 -7.22 -10.41 16.32
C ARG A 140 -7.48 -9.59 15.06
N PHE A 141 -7.93 -8.34 15.20
CA PHE A 141 -8.23 -7.46 14.08
C PHE A 141 -6.96 -7.02 13.36
N TYR A 142 -5.95 -6.60 14.12
CA TYR A 142 -4.61 -6.34 13.58
C TYR A 142 -4.07 -7.56 12.81
N ALA A 143 -4.13 -8.74 13.44
CA ALA A 143 -3.60 -9.95 12.84
C ALA A 143 -4.39 -10.39 11.60
N GLY A 144 -5.72 -10.22 11.61
CA GLY A 144 -6.59 -10.54 10.49
C GLY A 144 -6.37 -9.60 9.31
N ASP A 145 -6.27 -8.30 9.54
CA ASP A 145 -5.90 -7.33 8.51
C ASP A 145 -4.55 -7.67 7.88
N VAL A 146 -3.52 -7.96 8.69
CA VAL A 146 -2.20 -8.35 8.15
C VAL A 146 -2.28 -9.63 7.31
N ARG A 147 -2.98 -10.67 7.79
CA ARG A 147 -3.18 -11.90 7.01
C ARG A 147 -3.91 -11.65 5.70
N ALA A 148 -4.97 -10.84 5.75
CA ALA A 148 -5.84 -10.56 4.63
C ALA A 148 -5.11 -9.75 3.54
N MET A 149 -4.40 -8.69 3.92
CA MET A 149 -3.58 -7.89 3.01
C MET A 149 -2.53 -8.74 2.30
N ARG A 150 -1.82 -9.61 3.04
CA ARG A 150 -0.83 -10.54 2.46
C ARG A 150 -1.49 -11.58 1.54
N GLY A 151 -2.58 -12.20 1.99
CA GLY A 151 -3.32 -13.20 1.23
C GLY A 151 -3.93 -12.65 -0.07
N MET A 152 -4.32 -11.38 -0.05
CA MET A 152 -4.79 -10.64 -1.22
C MET A 152 -3.66 -10.05 -2.05
N GLY A 153 -2.39 -10.21 -1.66
CA GLY A 153 -1.23 -9.88 -2.50
C GLY A 153 -0.91 -8.40 -2.60
N PHE A 154 -1.27 -7.58 -1.60
CA PHE A 154 -0.83 -6.18 -1.56
C PHE A 154 0.62 -6.07 -1.07
N ASP A 155 1.27 -4.96 -1.44
CA ASP A 155 2.70 -4.72 -1.23
C ASP A 155 2.97 -3.67 -0.15
N SER A 156 2.08 -2.69 -0.02
CA SER A 156 2.24 -1.53 0.86
C SER A 156 0.97 -1.22 1.65
N TRP A 157 1.11 -0.40 2.69
CA TRP A 157 0.03 0.01 3.59
C TRP A 157 -0.05 1.53 3.70
N LYS A 158 -1.27 2.05 3.78
CA LYS A 158 -1.59 3.30 4.47
C LYS A 158 -2.52 2.94 5.62
N LEU A 159 -2.06 3.18 6.84
CA LEU A 159 -2.83 2.96 8.06
C LEU A 159 -3.32 4.31 8.54
N ASP A 160 -4.62 4.47 8.69
CA ASP A 160 -5.23 5.70 9.21
C ASP A 160 -5.31 5.71 10.74
N GLY A 161 -5.79 6.81 11.32
CA GLY A 161 -5.98 6.99 12.76
C GLY A 161 -7.45 6.97 13.22
N CYS A 162 -8.40 6.69 12.33
CA CYS A 162 -9.83 6.82 12.63
C CYS A 162 -10.42 5.63 13.42
N GLY A 163 -9.93 4.42 13.15
CA GLY A 163 -10.34 3.22 13.88
C GLY A 163 -9.55 3.00 15.17
N ALA A 164 -9.99 2.03 15.96
CA ALA A 164 -9.44 1.72 17.27
C ALA A 164 -8.05 1.06 17.25
N GLN A 165 -7.53 0.67 16.08
CA GLN A 165 -6.26 -0.05 15.93
C GLN A 165 -5.06 0.92 15.81
N THR A 166 -4.78 1.71 16.84
CA THR A 166 -3.76 2.79 16.80
C THR A 166 -2.36 2.39 17.31
N ASP A 167 -2.18 1.18 17.87
CA ASP A 167 -0.86 0.65 18.23
C ASP A 167 0.02 0.36 16.98
N MET A 168 0.85 1.33 16.61
CA MET A 168 1.75 1.25 15.45
C MET A 168 2.91 0.26 15.65
N GLN A 169 3.33 -0.01 16.88
CA GLN A 169 4.37 -1.00 17.14
C GLN A 169 3.83 -2.40 16.87
N LEU A 170 2.61 -2.70 17.34
CA LEU A 170 1.95 -3.95 17.06
C LEU A 170 1.73 -4.18 15.55
N TRP A 171 1.31 -3.15 14.81
CA TRP A 171 1.24 -3.22 13.34
C TRP A 171 2.59 -3.60 12.74
N SER A 172 3.66 -2.90 13.12
CA SER A 172 5.02 -3.17 12.63
C SER A 172 5.45 -4.61 12.90
N ASP A 173 5.28 -5.09 14.14
CA ASP A 173 5.67 -6.43 14.55
C ASP A 173 4.93 -7.51 13.75
N LEU A 174 3.61 -7.35 13.58
CA LEU A 174 2.79 -8.30 12.82
C LEU A 174 3.13 -8.29 11.32
N ILE A 175 3.32 -7.11 10.72
CA ILE A 175 3.70 -6.96 9.31
C ILE A 175 5.06 -7.61 9.04
N GLN A 176 6.02 -7.44 9.95
CA GLN A 176 7.35 -8.04 9.86
C GLN A 176 7.28 -9.57 10.05
N ALA A 177 6.53 -10.05 11.04
CA ALA A 177 6.34 -11.48 11.26
C ALA A 177 5.70 -12.16 10.04
N ALA A 178 4.75 -11.49 9.37
CA ALA A 178 4.07 -12.00 8.19
C ALA A 178 4.92 -11.94 6.90
N ALA A 179 5.97 -11.13 6.85
CA ALA A 179 6.81 -11.00 5.65
C ALA A 179 7.70 -12.23 5.40
N GLY A 180 8.00 -13.02 6.44
CA GLY A 180 9.04 -14.05 6.38
C GLY A 180 10.42 -13.46 6.04
N ARG A 181 11.50 -14.24 6.16
CA ARG A 181 12.87 -13.79 5.80
C ARG A 181 13.09 -13.70 4.27
N ARG A 182 12.18 -13.07 3.53
CA ARG A 182 12.46 -12.71 2.13
C ARG A 182 13.09 -11.34 2.11
N ALA A 183 14.40 -11.30 1.94
CA ALA A 183 15.11 -10.09 1.55
C ALA A 183 14.40 -9.54 0.30
N ALA A 184 13.85 -8.33 0.41
CA ALA A 184 13.35 -7.62 -0.75
C ALA A 184 14.52 -7.48 -1.73
N ALA A 185 14.46 -8.15 -2.88
CA ALA A 185 15.35 -7.83 -3.97
C ALA A 185 15.04 -6.38 -4.35
N ALA A 186 15.96 -5.47 -4.05
CA ALA A 186 15.83 -4.08 -4.45
C ALA A 186 15.63 -4.06 -5.96
N ARG A 187 14.48 -3.55 -6.42
CA ARG A 187 14.31 -3.26 -7.84
C ARG A 187 15.36 -2.21 -8.21
N PRO A 188 16.14 -2.40 -9.28
CA PRO A 188 17.04 -1.37 -9.78
C PRO A 188 16.24 -0.10 -10.00
N SER A 189 16.83 1.07 -9.69
CA SER A 189 16.15 2.31 -10.00
C SER A 189 15.93 2.40 -11.52
N PRO A 190 14.91 3.13 -12.00
CA PRO A 190 14.73 3.35 -13.44
C PRO A 190 15.98 3.92 -14.12
N ARG A 191 16.82 4.67 -13.37
CA ARG A 191 18.12 5.15 -13.87
C ARG A 191 19.13 4.03 -14.09
N ASP A 192 19.16 3.03 -13.22
CA ASP A 192 20.05 1.87 -13.34
C ASP A 192 19.62 1.00 -14.54
N ALA A 193 18.32 0.79 -14.72
CA ALA A 193 17.77 0.06 -15.86
C ALA A 193 18.02 0.80 -17.20
N GLN A 194 17.93 2.14 -17.21
CA GLN A 194 18.26 2.95 -18.39
C GLN A 194 19.76 2.97 -18.70
N ALA A 195 20.63 2.79 -17.70
CA ALA A 195 22.07 2.70 -17.90
C ALA A 195 22.49 1.32 -18.47
N GLU A 196 21.81 0.24 -18.08
CA GLU A 196 22.00 -1.10 -18.65
C GLU A 196 21.50 -1.22 -20.09
N ALA A 197 20.35 -0.60 -20.42
CA ALA A 197 19.82 -0.60 -21.78
C ALA A 197 20.66 0.21 -22.80
N ARG A 198 21.68 0.95 -22.33
CA ARG A 198 22.61 1.75 -23.15
C ARG A 198 23.99 1.09 -23.31
N ARG A 199 24.20 -0.11 -22.76
CA ARG A 199 25.39 -0.94 -22.97
C ARG A 199 25.12 -2.01 -24.02
#